data_AF-A0A519ZVG7-F1
#
_entry.id   AF-A0A519ZVG7-F1
#
_cell.length_a   1.000
_cell.length_b   1.000
_cell.length_c   1.000
_cell.angle_alpha   90.00
_cell.angle_beta   90.00
_cell.angle_gamma   90.00
#
_symmetry.space_group_name_H-M   'P 1'
#
loop_
_entity.id
_entity.type
_entity.pdbx_description
1 polymer ?
#
loop_
_entity_poly.entity_id
_entity_poly.type
_entity_poly.pdbx_seq_one_letter_code
_entity_poly.pdbx_strand_id
1 'polypeptide(L)'
;MGPAAFRARCGTPPSCTTTSTWGPECGPIFFAQVAAQPIIWQQQTADAAFGIRLSYPLLGWNEGELSLSFFRNDTLLQMLPFVVVPGAVVGAPVPRALLVGQVQGTRETAAIRLATKCLHDSTPAHLLVHATYGVAAALRIGHVAGVSTQERLRDGPKCHFDYDAFWQQFQGQRLATQLYLFAIETPEKPLEEVKAKYRPRTLRKRHYKQHLRREVAQHWRAAFLRAAPQCHPAASS
;
A
#
# COMPACT_ATOMS: atom_id res chain seq x y z
N MET A 1 57.81 35.28 15.00
CA MET A 1 57.00 34.20 14.38
C MET A 1 57.03 32.99 15.29
N GLY A 2 55.88 32.63 15.86
CA GLY A 2 55.65 31.41 16.64
C GLY A 2 54.14 31.16 16.64
N PRO A 3 53.65 29.92 16.46
CA PRO A 3 52.25 29.69 16.16
C PRO A 3 51.39 29.67 17.43
N ALA A 4 50.27 30.39 17.39
CA ALA A 4 49.26 30.40 18.44
C ALA A 4 48.46 29.09 18.43
N ALA A 5 48.40 28.41 19.57
CA ALA A 5 47.62 27.19 19.76
C ALA A 5 46.12 27.51 19.85
N PHE A 6 45.34 26.99 18.91
CA PHE A 6 43.88 27.07 18.92
C PHE A 6 43.31 25.96 19.82
N ARG A 7 42.90 26.30 21.05
CA ARG A 7 42.15 25.36 21.91
C ARG A 7 40.72 25.23 21.38
N ALA A 8 40.42 24.08 20.76
CA ALA A 8 39.04 23.69 20.46
C ALA A 8 38.27 23.45 21.76
N ARG A 9 37.21 24.23 22.00
CA ARG A 9 36.23 23.93 23.05
C ARG A 9 35.43 22.72 22.59
N CYS A 10 35.44 21.65 23.37
CA CYS A 10 34.49 20.55 23.22
C CYS A 10 33.08 21.10 23.45
N GLY A 11 32.35 21.38 22.38
CA GLY A 11 30.91 21.57 22.44
C GLY A 11 30.25 20.25 22.83
N THR A 12 29.33 20.32 23.79
CA THR A 12 28.38 19.26 24.10
C THR A 12 27.74 18.72 22.82
N PRO A 13 27.55 17.40 22.66
CA PRO A 13 26.90 16.85 21.48
C PRO A 13 25.46 17.39 21.40
N PRO A 14 24.97 17.75 20.21
CA PRO A 14 23.58 18.14 20.05
C PRO A 14 22.70 16.95 20.48
N SER A 15 21.76 17.22 21.38
CA SER A 15 20.68 16.31 21.72
C SER A 15 20.03 15.80 20.43
N CYS A 16 20.05 14.48 20.26
CA CYS A 16 19.51 13.80 19.09
C CYS A 16 17.98 13.92 19.09
N THR A 17 17.46 15.04 18.59
CA THR A 17 16.05 15.24 18.26
C THR A 17 15.94 15.54 16.77
N THR A 18 16.40 14.60 15.94
CA THR A 18 16.05 14.60 14.52
C THR A 18 14.72 13.86 14.38
N THR A 19 13.60 14.56 14.60
CA THR A 19 12.33 14.12 14.02
C THR A 19 12.46 14.28 12.51
N SER A 20 12.90 13.21 11.86
CA SER A 20 12.91 13.09 10.41
C SER A 20 11.53 13.47 9.86
N THR A 21 11.50 14.44 8.95
CA THR A 21 10.32 14.79 8.14
C THR A 21 9.97 13.67 7.15
N TRP A 22 10.89 12.74 6.93
CA TRP A 22 10.67 11.50 6.22
C TRP A 22 10.08 10.47 7.18
N GLY A 23 8.94 9.87 6.83
CA GLY A 23 8.30 8.84 7.64
C GLY A 23 9.17 7.59 7.83
N PRO A 24 8.63 6.49 8.41
CA PRO A 24 9.46 5.37 8.88
C PRO A 24 10.38 4.82 7.78
N GLU A 25 11.64 4.60 8.14
CA GLU A 25 12.69 4.12 7.24
C GLU A 25 12.65 2.60 7.07
N CYS A 26 12.90 2.14 5.84
CA CYS A 26 13.03 0.71 5.55
C CYS A 26 14.31 0.12 6.16
N GLY A 27 14.24 -1.15 6.55
CA GLY A 27 15.35 -1.94 7.05
C GLY A 27 16.50 -2.07 6.05
N PRO A 28 17.73 -2.38 6.50
CA PRO A 28 18.92 -2.44 5.65
C PRO A 28 18.83 -3.51 4.55
N ILE A 29 17.97 -4.51 4.70
CA ILE A 29 17.80 -5.63 3.75
C ILE A 29 16.47 -5.58 2.97
N PHE A 30 15.75 -4.45 3.02
CA PHE A 30 14.41 -4.32 2.44
C PHE A 30 14.31 -4.82 1.00
N PHE A 31 15.19 -4.35 0.13
CA PHE A 31 15.17 -4.72 -1.30
C PHE A 31 15.46 -6.21 -1.53
N ALA A 32 16.37 -6.81 -0.75
CA ALA A 32 16.61 -8.25 -0.80
C ALA A 32 15.40 -9.06 -0.32
N GLN A 33 14.69 -8.56 0.71
CA GLN A 33 13.45 -9.19 1.16
C GLN A 33 12.36 -9.10 0.09
N VAL A 34 12.18 -7.95 -0.59
CA VAL A 34 11.22 -7.82 -1.71
C VAL A 34 11.56 -8.78 -2.86
N ALA A 35 12.85 -8.97 -3.17
CA ALA A 35 13.29 -9.90 -4.22
C ALA A 35 12.89 -11.36 -3.93
N ALA A 36 12.76 -11.74 -2.66
CA ALA A 36 12.29 -13.07 -2.25
C ALA A 36 10.77 -13.26 -2.39
N GLN A 37 10.04 -12.24 -2.87
CA GLN A 37 8.60 -12.25 -3.09
C GLN A 37 7.76 -12.67 -1.86
N PRO A 38 7.94 -12.01 -0.70
CA PRO A 38 7.36 -12.46 0.56
C PRO A 38 5.83 -12.39 0.50
N ILE A 39 5.20 -13.40 1.09
CA ILE A 39 3.76 -13.41 1.33
C ILE A 39 3.48 -12.47 2.50
N ILE A 40 2.78 -11.37 2.23
CA ILE A 40 2.45 -10.34 3.22
C ILE A 40 1.02 -10.48 3.78
N TRP A 41 0.23 -11.36 3.18
CA TRP A 41 -1.11 -11.75 3.62
C TRP A 41 -1.47 -13.12 3.02
N GLN A 42 -2.16 -13.95 3.78
CA GLN A 42 -2.65 -15.25 3.30
C GLN A 42 -3.96 -15.65 3.98
N GLN A 43 -4.77 -16.43 3.28
CA GLN A 43 -5.97 -17.03 3.82
C GLN A 43 -6.22 -18.41 3.21
N GLN A 44 -6.48 -19.39 4.07
CA GLN A 44 -6.95 -20.70 3.66
C GLN A 44 -8.47 -20.76 3.73
N THR A 45 -9.12 -21.29 2.70
CA THR A 45 -10.53 -21.70 2.74
C THR A 45 -10.64 -23.22 2.50
N ALA A 46 -11.85 -23.76 2.59
CA ALA A 46 -12.10 -25.15 2.21
C ALA A 46 -11.78 -25.43 0.72
N ASP A 47 -11.90 -24.41 -0.13
CA ASP A 47 -11.79 -24.56 -1.59
C ASP A 47 -10.39 -24.23 -2.13
N ALA A 48 -9.66 -23.31 -1.51
CA ALA A 48 -8.38 -22.82 -2.03
C ALA A 48 -7.52 -22.10 -0.98
N ALA A 49 -6.23 -21.97 -1.30
CA ALA A 49 -5.33 -21.04 -0.64
C ALA A 49 -5.33 -19.70 -1.40
N PHE A 50 -5.33 -18.59 -0.69
CA PHE A 50 -5.19 -17.25 -1.26
C PHE A 50 -4.02 -16.53 -0.59
N GLY A 51 -3.30 -15.70 -1.35
CA GLY A 51 -2.18 -14.95 -0.82
C GLY A 51 -1.92 -13.65 -1.58
N ILE A 52 -1.33 -12.68 -0.89
CA ILE A 52 -0.79 -11.46 -1.49
C ILE A 52 0.72 -11.48 -1.27
N ARG A 53 1.47 -11.35 -2.37
CA ARG A 53 2.94 -11.24 -2.35
C ARG A 53 3.35 -9.81 -2.65
N LEU A 54 4.38 -9.35 -1.96
CA LEU A 54 5.12 -8.14 -2.32
C LEU A 54 6.24 -8.55 -3.27
N SER A 55 6.41 -7.84 -4.39
CA SER A 55 7.38 -8.19 -5.42
C SER A 55 7.83 -6.94 -6.18
N TYR A 56 8.89 -7.06 -6.99
CA TYR A 56 9.13 -6.11 -8.07
C TYR A 56 8.22 -6.40 -9.26
N PRO A 57 7.88 -5.39 -10.08
CA PRO A 57 7.22 -5.64 -11.36
C PRO A 57 8.02 -6.64 -12.20
N LEU A 58 7.33 -7.53 -12.92
CA LEU A 58 7.95 -8.63 -13.68
C LEU A 58 8.81 -8.18 -14.88
N LEU A 59 8.90 -6.86 -15.15
CA LEU A 59 9.58 -6.27 -16.29
C LEU A 59 10.84 -5.47 -15.87
N GLY A 60 11.79 -6.17 -15.24
CA GLY A 60 13.23 -5.95 -15.41
C GLY A 60 13.93 -4.68 -14.90
N TRP A 61 13.22 -3.65 -14.42
CA TRP A 61 13.85 -2.41 -13.95
C TRP A 61 13.30 -2.01 -12.58
N ASN A 62 14.15 -2.06 -11.55
CA ASN A 62 13.75 -1.87 -10.14
C ASN A 62 13.91 -0.40 -9.69
N GLU A 63 13.31 0.55 -10.41
CA GLU A 63 13.39 1.98 -10.11
C GLU A 63 12.37 2.39 -9.01
N GLY A 64 12.43 1.70 -7.86
CA GLY A 64 11.59 2.00 -6.69
C GLY A 64 10.12 1.58 -6.80
N GLU A 65 9.70 0.98 -7.91
CA GLU A 65 8.37 0.42 -8.09
C GLU A 65 8.23 -0.92 -7.34
N LEU A 66 7.11 -1.06 -6.64
CA LEU A 66 6.72 -2.28 -5.92
C LEU A 66 5.39 -2.78 -6.46
N SER A 67 5.13 -4.08 -6.34
CA SER A 67 3.88 -4.67 -6.78
C SER A 67 3.29 -5.59 -5.72
N LEU A 68 1.99 -5.39 -5.48
CA LEU A 68 1.16 -6.34 -4.74
C LEU A 68 0.50 -7.29 -5.73
N SER A 69 0.75 -8.58 -5.58
CA SER A 69 0.27 -9.63 -6.48
C SER A 69 -0.61 -10.60 -5.72
N PHE A 70 -1.85 -10.77 -6.17
CA PHE A 70 -2.85 -11.65 -5.57
C PHE A 70 -2.85 -13.01 -6.26
N PHE A 71 -2.63 -14.06 -5.48
CA PHE A 71 -2.56 -15.44 -5.92
C PHE A 71 -3.72 -16.28 -5.36
N ARG A 72 -4.16 -17.24 -6.16
CA ARG A 72 -4.93 -18.40 -5.70
C ARG A 72 -4.08 -19.64 -5.93
N ASN A 73 -3.73 -20.34 -4.86
CA ASN A 73 -2.66 -21.33 -4.84
C ASN A 73 -1.40 -20.67 -5.42
N ASP A 74 -0.91 -21.12 -6.59
CA ASP A 74 0.23 -20.52 -7.30
C ASP A 74 -0.17 -19.76 -8.57
N THR A 75 -1.46 -19.59 -8.83
CA THR A 75 -1.95 -18.86 -10.01
C THR A 75 -2.11 -17.38 -9.67
N LEU A 76 -1.37 -16.51 -10.37
CA LEU A 76 -1.55 -15.06 -10.31
C LEU A 76 -2.91 -14.67 -10.88
N LEU A 77 -3.76 -14.06 -10.06
CA LEU A 77 -5.06 -13.57 -10.50
C LEU A 77 -5.03 -12.09 -10.86
N GLN A 78 -4.47 -11.24 -10.00
CA GLN A 78 -4.36 -9.80 -10.24
C GLN A 78 -3.10 -9.23 -9.61
N MET A 79 -2.63 -8.09 -10.13
CA MET A 79 -1.50 -7.35 -9.60
C MET A 79 -1.78 -5.85 -9.61
N LEU A 80 -1.19 -5.16 -8.65
CA LEU A 80 -1.32 -3.72 -8.43
C LEU A 80 0.07 -3.15 -8.09
N PRO A 81 0.82 -2.71 -9.11
CA PRO A 81 2.05 -1.95 -8.94
C PRO A 81 1.80 -0.53 -8.42
N PHE A 82 2.71 -0.05 -7.59
CA PHE A 82 2.67 1.27 -6.99
C PHE A 82 4.06 1.82 -6.70
N VAL A 83 4.15 3.14 -6.60
CA VAL A 83 5.34 3.89 -6.19
C VAL A 83 4.99 4.86 -5.06
N VAL A 84 5.97 5.19 -4.21
CA VAL A 84 5.85 6.28 -3.24
C VAL A 84 6.33 7.56 -3.90
N VAL A 85 5.48 8.59 -3.96
CA VAL A 85 5.79 9.88 -4.59
C VAL A 85 5.57 11.04 -3.62
N PRO A 86 6.22 12.19 -3.83
CA PRO A 86 5.84 13.42 -3.14
C PRO A 86 4.35 13.74 -3.41
N GLY A 87 3.60 14.15 -2.40
CA GLY A 87 2.17 14.39 -2.57
C GLY A 87 1.84 15.45 -3.62
N ALA A 88 2.72 16.45 -3.77
CA ALA A 88 2.61 17.47 -4.81
C ALA A 88 2.56 16.91 -6.24
N VAL A 89 3.22 15.77 -6.52
CA VAL A 89 3.19 15.10 -7.84
C VAL A 89 1.78 14.63 -8.20
N VAL A 90 0.97 14.27 -7.20
CA VAL A 90 -0.38 13.74 -7.38
C VAL A 90 -1.46 14.69 -6.87
N GLY A 91 -1.11 15.95 -6.58
CA GLY A 91 -2.05 16.95 -6.06
C GLY A 91 -2.57 16.67 -4.65
N ALA A 92 -1.88 15.83 -3.87
CA ALA A 92 -2.29 15.51 -2.49
C ALA A 92 -1.74 16.54 -1.49
N PRO A 93 -2.54 17.02 -0.52
CA PRO A 93 -2.12 17.99 0.49
C PRO A 93 -1.32 17.34 1.63
N VAL A 94 -0.40 16.44 1.29
CA VAL A 94 0.44 15.68 2.23
C VAL A 94 1.86 15.53 1.68
N PRO A 95 2.88 15.28 2.51
CA PRO A 95 4.25 15.16 2.02
C PRO A 95 4.46 14.02 1.02
N ARG A 96 3.73 12.90 1.18
CA ARG A 96 3.87 11.70 0.35
C ARG A 96 2.53 11.03 0.10
N ALA A 97 2.40 10.39 -1.05
CA ALA A 97 1.26 9.56 -1.44
C ALA A 97 1.75 8.27 -2.12
N LEU A 98 0.89 7.26 -2.19
CA LEU A 98 1.10 6.12 -3.08
C LEU A 98 0.46 6.42 -4.44
N LEU A 99 1.16 6.19 -5.54
CA LEU A 99 0.61 6.30 -6.89
C LEU A 99 0.50 4.90 -7.50
N VAL A 100 -0.72 4.55 -7.93
CA VAL A 100 -1.06 3.28 -8.60
C VAL A 100 -1.17 3.54 -10.10
N GLY A 101 -0.17 3.10 -10.85
CA GLY A 101 -0.12 3.26 -12.30
C GLY A 101 -0.96 2.25 -13.08
N GLN A 102 -1.26 1.10 -12.49
CA GLN A 102 -2.02 0.05 -13.18
C GLN A 102 -2.71 -0.93 -12.23
N VAL A 103 -3.82 -1.50 -12.72
CA VAL A 103 -4.48 -2.66 -12.14
C VAL A 103 -4.63 -3.69 -13.24
N GLN A 104 -3.90 -4.80 -13.15
CA GLN A 104 -3.83 -5.81 -14.20
C GLN A 104 -4.16 -7.19 -13.64
N GLY A 105 -4.58 -8.13 -14.49
CA GLY A 105 -4.89 -9.47 -14.04
C GLY A 105 -5.20 -10.46 -15.15
N THR A 106 -5.40 -11.70 -14.74
CA THR A 106 -5.80 -12.80 -15.63
C THR A 106 -7.11 -12.50 -16.34
N ARG A 107 -7.27 -13.08 -17.53
CA ARG A 107 -8.53 -13.10 -18.28
C ARG A 107 -9.45 -14.24 -17.85
N GLU A 108 -8.99 -15.10 -16.94
CA GLU A 108 -9.75 -16.22 -16.42
C GLU A 108 -10.85 -15.73 -15.46
N THR A 109 -11.96 -15.27 -16.04
CA THR A 109 -13.09 -14.71 -15.29
C THR A 109 -13.68 -15.71 -14.28
N ALA A 110 -13.62 -17.01 -14.57
CA ALA A 110 -14.05 -18.07 -13.66
C ALA A 110 -13.23 -18.09 -12.36
N ALA A 111 -11.90 -17.97 -12.45
CA ALA A 111 -11.03 -17.92 -11.28
C ALA A 111 -11.28 -16.67 -10.42
N ILE A 112 -11.48 -15.51 -11.07
CA ILE A 112 -11.79 -14.25 -10.38
C ILE A 112 -13.15 -14.35 -9.66
N ARG A 113 -14.18 -14.92 -10.31
CA ARG A 113 -15.50 -15.12 -9.72
C ARG A 113 -15.46 -16.06 -8.52
N LEU A 114 -14.71 -17.15 -8.63
CA LEU A 114 -14.51 -18.09 -7.53
C LEU A 114 -13.83 -17.41 -6.34
N ALA A 115 -12.70 -16.73 -6.56
CA ALA A 115 -12.01 -15.98 -5.52
C ALA A 115 -12.94 -14.95 -4.85
N THR A 116 -13.71 -14.21 -5.66
CA THR A 116 -14.69 -13.24 -5.16
C THR A 116 -15.72 -13.89 -4.24
N LYS A 117 -16.26 -15.05 -4.62
CA LYS A 117 -17.24 -15.79 -3.82
C LYS A 117 -16.65 -16.28 -2.50
N CYS A 118 -15.43 -16.82 -2.52
CA CYS A 118 -14.75 -17.32 -1.32
C CYS A 118 -14.37 -16.20 -0.35
N LEU A 119 -14.19 -14.97 -0.84
CA LEU A 119 -13.62 -13.85 -0.06
C LEU A 119 -14.65 -12.75 0.19
N HIS A 120 -15.84 -13.16 0.65
CA HIS A 120 -16.92 -12.27 1.08
C HIS A 120 -17.33 -11.24 0.00
N ASP A 121 -17.35 -11.68 -1.26
CA ASP A 121 -17.71 -10.88 -2.43
C ASP A 121 -16.81 -9.66 -2.62
N SER A 122 -15.54 -9.82 -2.26
CA SER A 122 -14.47 -8.86 -2.54
C SER A 122 -13.63 -9.39 -3.68
N THR A 123 -13.53 -8.63 -4.76
CA THR A 123 -12.70 -9.00 -5.91
C THR A 123 -11.22 -8.94 -5.53
N PRO A 124 -10.33 -9.71 -6.19
CA PRO A 124 -8.90 -9.62 -5.91
C PRO A 124 -8.35 -8.19 -6.03
N ALA A 125 -8.81 -7.39 -6.99
CA ALA A 125 -8.41 -6.00 -7.17
C ALA A 125 -8.85 -5.12 -5.98
N HIS A 126 -10.05 -5.36 -5.42
CA HIS A 126 -10.47 -4.66 -4.20
C HIS A 126 -9.60 -5.03 -3.01
N LEU A 127 -9.21 -6.31 -2.91
CA LEU A 127 -8.31 -6.76 -1.84
C LEU A 127 -6.92 -6.17 -2.00
N LEU A 128 -6.40 -6.04 -3.22
CA LEU A 128 -5.14 -5.38 -3.49
C LEU A 128 -5.17 -3.89 -3.11
N VAL A 129 -6.24 -3.15 -3.40
CA VAL A 129 -6.39 -1.75 -2.94
C VAL A 129 -6.39 -1.68 -1.41
N HIS A 130 -7.07 -2.61 -0.72
CA HIS A 130 -7.02 -2.66 0.74
C HIS A 130 -5.65 -3.09 1.29
N ALA A 131 -4.90 -3.94 0.59
CA ALA A 131 -3.53 -4.22 0.95
C ALA A 131 -2.64 -2.96 0.79
N THR A 132 -2.82 -2.18 -0.28
CA THR A 132 -2.18 -0.87 -0.47
C THR A 132 -2.46 0.07 0.69
N TYR A 133 -3.68 0.07 1.24
CA TYR A 133 -4.00 0.83 2.45
C TYR A 133 -3.26 0.34 3.70
N GLY A 134 -3.07 -0.97 3.84
CA GLY A 134 -2.24 -1.55 4.90
C GLY A 134 -0.77 -1.11 4.79
N VAL A 135 -0.20 -1.16 3.59
CA VAL A 135 1.15 -0.66 3.30
C VAL A 135 1.26 0.83 3.64
N ALA A 136 0.34 1.64 3.15
CA ALA A 136 0.33 3.07 3.42
C ALA A 136 0.20 3.39 4.92
N ALA A 137 -0.64 2.66 5.66
CA ALA A 137 -0.75 2.81 7.11
C ALA A 137 0.55 2.44 7.85
N ALA A 138 1.30 1.46 7.36
CA ALA A 138 2.63 1.15 7.89
C ALA A 138 3.65 2.27 7.61
N LEU A 139 3.55 2.90 6.43
CA LEU A 139 4.42 4.00 5.98
C LEU A 139 3.97 5.40 6.46
N ARG A 140 2.87 5.49 7.22
CA ARG A 140 2.22 6.75 7.63
C ARG A 140 1.88 7.65 6.44
N ILE A 141 1.37 7.05 5.37
CA ILE A 141 0.85 7.73 4.19
C ILE A 141 -0.68 7.74 4.29
N GLY A 142 -1.31 8.90 4.08
CA GLY A 142 -2.76 9.08 4.21
C GLY A 142 -3.53 9.07 2.90
N HIS A 143 -2.82 9.13 1.76
CA HIS A 143 -3.43 9.28 0.43
C HIS A 143 -2.89 8.27 -0.58
N VAL A 144 -3.77 7.84 -1.47
CA VAL A 144 -3.46 7.05 -2.65
C VAL A 144 -4.01 7.77 -3.87
N ALA A 145 -3.23 7.77 -4.94
CA ALA A 145 -3.62 8.24 -6.25
C ALA A 145 -3.64 7.10 -7.26
N GLY A 146 -4.50 7.18 -8.27
CA GLY A 146 -4.58 6.22 -9.37
C GLY A 146 -4.75 6.93 -10.71
N VAL A 147 -4.24 6.34 -11.78
CA VAL A 147 -4.44 6.89 -13.14
C VAL A 147 -5.91 6.80 -13.56
N SER A 148 -6.40 7.78 -14.33
CA SER A 148 -7.73 7.70 -14.97
C SER A 148 -7.70 6.80 -16.22
N THR A 149 -8.89 6.46 -16.73
CA THR A 149 -9.02 5.70 -17.98
C THR A 149 -8.42 6.46 -19.16
N GLN A 150 -8.47 7.79 -19.13
CA GLN A 150 -7.98 8.67 -20.21
C GLN A 150 -6.44 8.74 -20.26
N GLU A 151 -5.76 8.64 -19.10
CA GLU A 151 -4.29 8.67 -19.02
C GLU A 151 -3.65 7.29 -19.21
N ARG A 152 -4.42 6.34 -19.76
CA ARG A 152 -3.90 5.01 -20.05
C ARG A 152 -2.95 5.09 -21.25
N LEU A 153 -1.66 4.97 -20.98
CA LEU A 153 -0.60 5.04 -22.01
C LEU A 153 -0.69 3.96 -23.11
N ARG A 154 -1.35 2.83 -22.82
CA ARG A 154 -1.56 1.75 -23.80
C ARG A 154 -3.03 1.64 -24.16
N ASP A 155 -3.34 2.03 -25.39
CA ASP A 155 -4.64 1.78 -26.01
C ASP A 155 -4.60 0.61 -26.97
N GLY A 156 -5.68 -0.17 -26.99
CA GLY A 156 -5.84 -1.31 -27.88
C GLY A 156 -7.10 -2.12 -27.56
N PRO A 157 -7.52 -3.01 -28.47
CA PRO A 157 -8.76 -3.79 -28.36
C PRO A 157 -8.75 -4.82 -27.22
N LYS A 158 -7.68 -4.83 -26.40
CA LYS A 158 -7.44 -5.72 -25.27
C LYS A 158 -7.35 -4.95 -23.94
N CYS A 159 -7.50 -3.62 -23.95
CA CYS A 159 -7.46 -2.75 -22.78
C CYS A 159 -8.89 -2.31 -22.41
N HIS A 160 -9.56 -3.10 -21.57
CA HIS A 160 -10.96 -2.87 -21.18
C HIS A 160 -11.13 -2.43 -19.72
N PHE A 161 -10.03 -2.22 -18.98
CA PHE A 161 -10.14 -1.81 -17.59
C PHE A 161 -10.59 -0.35 -17.53
N ASP A 162 -11.76 -0.14 -16.92
CA ASP A 162 -12.33 1.18 -16.64
C ASP A 162 -11.83 1.64 -15.26
N TYR A 163 -10.75 2.43 -15.28
CA TYR A 163 -10.15 2.99 -14.08
C TYR A 163 -11.09 4.00 -13.41
N ASP A 164 -11.80 4.80 -14.18
CA ASP A 164 -12.72 5.82 -13.66
C ASP A 164 -13.82 5.16 -12.81
N ALA A 165 -14.50 4.16 -13.37
CA ALA A 165 -15.52 3.40 -12.64
C ALA A 165 -14.93 2.60 -11.47
N PHE A 166 -13.69 2.14 -11.58
CA PHE A 166 -13.01 1.42 -10.51
C PHE A 166 -12.69 2.35 -9.31
N TRP A 167 -12.08 3.51 -9.55
CA TRP A 167 -11.69 4.44 -8.49
C TRP A 167 -12.88 5.12 -7.81
N GLN A 168 -13.99 5.34 -8.53
CA GLN A 168 -15.24 5.83 -7.93
C GLN A 168 -15.78 4.91 -6.83
N GLN A 169 -15.52 3.59 -6.90
CA GLN A 169 -15.92 2.64 -5.85
C GLN A 169 -15.18 2.87 -4.53
N PHE A 170 -14.02 3.53 -4.59
CA PHE A 170 -13.20 3.93 -3.44
C PHE A 170 -13.39 5.41 -3.10
N GLN A 171 -14.45 6.04 -3.63
CA GLN A 171 -14.74 7.47 -3.45
C GLN A 171 -13.59 8.37 -3.96
N GLY A 172 -12.85 7.89 -4.96
CA GLY A 172 -11.80 8.67 -5.61
C GLY A 172 -12.37 9.91 -6.29
N GLN A 173 -11.73 11.05 -6.05
CA GLN A 173 -12.03 12.30 -6.71
C GLN A 173 -11.08 12.48 -7.90
N ARG A 174 -11.65 12.70 -9.08
CA ARG A 174 -10.85 13.01 -10.28
C ARG A 174 -10.34 14.44 -10.18
N LEU A 175 -9.02 14.60 -10.29
CA LEU A 175 -8.33 15.88 -10.30
C LEU A 175 -8.17 16.41 -11.72
N ALA A 176 -7.84 17.70 -11.86
CA ALA A 176 -7.52 18.32 -13.14
C ALA A 176 -6.29 17.70 -13.83
N THR A 177 -5.39 17.09 -13.06
CA THR A 177 -4.24 16.31 -13.54
C THR A 177 -4.62 14.93 -14.06
N GLN A 178 -5.91 14.60 -14.13
CA GLN A 178 -6.44 13.34 -14.65
C GLN A 178 -6.02 12.10 -13.83
N LEU A 179 -5.59 12.34 -12.60
CA LEU A 179 -5.43 11.34 -11.55
C LEU A 179 -6.69 11.31 -10.68
N TYR A 180 -6.99 10.16 -10.12
CA TYR A 180 -7.93 10.01 -9.01
C TYR A 180 -7.16 10.11 -7.70
N LEU A 181 -7.68 10.86 -6.74
CA LEU A 181 -7.13 10.97 -5.39
C LEU A 181 -8.17 10.48 -4.36
N PHE A 182 -7.72 9.69 -3.38
CA PHE A 182 -8.56 9.23 -2.28
C PHE A 182 -7.76 9.11 -0.98
N ALA A 183 -8.42 9.43 0.13
CA ALA A 183 -7.92 9.19 1.47
C ALA A 183 -8.05 7.70 1.83
N ILE A 184 -7.14 7.20 2.68
CA ILE A 184 -7.17 5.78 3.10
C ILE A 184 -8.28 5.51 4.13
N GLU A 185 -8.61 6.53 4.91
CA GLU A 185 -9.61 6.49 5.99
C GLU A 185 -10.96 7.07 5.55
N THR A 186 -11.34 6.89 4.28
CA THR A 186 -12.62 7.41 3.82
C THR A 186 -13.77 6.83 4.66
N PRO A 187 -14.63 7.69 5.22
CA PRO A 187 -15.74 7.23 6.05
C PRO A 187 -16.63 6.30 5.24
N GLU A 188 -16.92 5.14 5.82
CA GLU A 188 -17.91 4.25 5.26
C GLU A 188 -19.29 4.83 5.53
N LYS A 189 -20.23 4.66 4.59
CA LYS A 189 -21.62 5.07 4.80
C LYS A 189 -22.16 4.47 6.10
N PRO A 190 -22.93 5.22 6.90
CA PRO A 190 -23.63 4.69 8.06
C PRO A 190 -24.41 3.41 7.70
N LEU A 191 -24.44 2.44 8.62
CA LEU A 191 -25.14 1.17 8.37
C LEU A 191 -26.66 1.37 8.31
N GLU A 192 -27.14 2.44 8.92
CA GLU A 192 -28.52 2.89 8.92
C GLU A 192 -29.02 3.14 7.50
N GLU A 193 -28.16 3.71 6.64
CA GLU A 193 -28.44 3.95 5.21
C GLU A 193 -28.44 2.67 4.36
N VAL A 194 -27.90 1.56 4.88
CA VAL A 194 -27.94 0.26 4.22
C VAL A 194 -29.26 -0.43 4.56
N LYS A 195 -29.99 -0.88 3.54
CA LYS A 195 -31.23 -1.67 3.74
C LYS A 195 -30.97 -2.84 4.71
N ALA A 196 -31.84 -3.01 5.70
CA ALA A 196 -31.64 -3.94 6.83
C ALA A 196 -31.17 -5.34 6.41
N LYS A 197 -31.79 -5.94 5.39
CA LYS A 197 -31.45 -7.27 4.85
C LYS A 197 -30.01 -7.40 4.31
N TYR A 198 -29.36 -6.29 3.95
CA TYR A 198 -27.97 -6.28 3.46
C TYR A 198 -26.95 -5.89 4.53
N ARG A 199 -27.38 -5.37 5.70
CA ARG A 199 -26.49 -4.91 6.77
C ARG A 199 -25.51 -5.99 7.25
N PRO A 200 -25.92 -7.25 7.52
CA PRO A 200 -24.99 -8.28 8.00
C PRO A 200 -23.89 -8.60 6.97
N ARG A 201 -24.25 -8.70 5.69
CA ARG A 201 -23.31 -8.93 4.60
C ARG A 201 -22.32 -7.78 4.45
N THR A 202 -22.83 -6.54 4.50
CA THR A 202 -22.01 -5.33 4.46
C THR A 202 -21.03 -5.28 5.62
N LEU A 203 -21.48 -5.54 6.85
CA LEU A 203 -20.63 -5.63 8.04
C LEU A 203 -19.51 -6.67 7.88
N ARG A 204 -19.84 -7.89 7.46
CA ARG A 204 -18.83 -8.94 7.23
C ARG A 204 -17.76 -8.50 6.24
N LYS A 205 -18.18 -7.90 5.12
CA LYS A 205 -17.26 -7.41 4.09
C LYS A 205 -16.34 -6.28 4.63
N ARG A 206 -16.87 -5.37 5.45
CA ARG A 206 -16.11 -4.29 6.09
C ARG A 206 -15.07 -4.81 7.07
N HIS A 207 -15.49 -5.68 7.99
CA HIS A 207 -14.59 -6.33 8.95
C HIS A 207 -13.48 -7.12 8.25
N TYR A 208 -13.83 -7.87 7.21
CA TYR A 208 -12.86 -8.63 6.44
C TYR A 208 -11.78 -7.75 5.80
N LYS A 209 -12.20 -6.66 5.15
CA LYS A 209 -11.28 -5.68 4.55
C LYS A 209 -10.42 -4.98 5.61
N GLN A 210 -10.98 -4.65 6.77
CA GLN A 210 -10.24 -4.03 7.87
C GLN A 210 -9.21 -4.99 8.46
N HIS A 211 -9.54 -6.28 8.58
CA HIS A 211 -8.62 -7.32 9.03
C HIS A 211 -7.42 -7.42 8.09
N LEU A 212 -7.67 -7.57 6.78
CA LEU A 212 -6.61 -7.61 5.77
C LEU A 212 -5.69 -6.39 5.85
N ARG A 213 -6.25 -5.17 5.95
CA ARG A 213 -5.46 -3.94 6.10
C ARG A 213 -4.52 -4.01 7.31
N ARG A 214 -5.03 -4.49 8.45
CA ARG A 214 -4.27 -4.60 9.71
C ARG A 214 -3.15 -5.63 9.60
N GLU A 215 -3.44 -6.80 9.05
CA GLU A 215 -2.44 -7.87 8.85
C GLU A 215 -1.30 -7.39 7.95
N VAL A 216 -1.64 -6.80 6.79
CA VAL A 216 -0.64 -6.25 5.87
C VAL A 216 0.20 -5.17 6.55
N ALA A 217 -0.44 -4.26 7.30
CA ALA A 217 0.28 -3.20 8.00
C ALA A 217 1.21 -3.75 9.11
N GLN A 218 0.75 -4.76 9.86
CA GLN A 218 1.54 -5.41 10.90
C GLN A 218 2.73 -6.16 10.31
N HIS A 219 2.49 -6.97 9.28
CA HIS A 219 3.55 -7.68 8.57
C HIS A 219 4.58 -6.70 8.00
N TRP A 220 4.13 -5.61 7.36
CA TRP A 220 5.03 -4.60 6.82
C TRP A 220 5.92 -3.97 7.89
N ARG A 221 5.34 -3.59 9.04
CA ARG A 221 6.09 -3.00 10.15
C ARG A 221 7.12 -3.98 10.72
N ALA A 222 6.75 -5.24 10.87
CA ALA A 222 7.62 -6.26 11.43
C ALA A 222 8.75 -6.68 10.48
N ALA A 223 8.45 -6.83 9.20
CA ALA A 223 9.37 -7.39 8.22
C ALA A 223 10.27 -6.33 7.56
N PHE A 224 9.75 -5.13 7.29
CA PHE A 224 10.37 -4.20 6.34
C PHE A 224 10.82 -2.87 6.95
N LEU A 225 10.31 -2.47 8.11
CA LEU A 225 10.73 -1.22 8.74
C LEU A 225 11.91 -1.46 9.69
N ARG A 226 12.77 -0.45 9.83
CA ARG A 226 13.79 -0.45 10.88
C ARG A 226 13.10 -0.50 12.24
N ALA A 227 13.60 -1.36 13.12
CA ALA A 227 13.27 -1.27 14.53
C ALA A 227 13.66 0.13 15.03
N ALA A 228 12.77 0.76 15.81
CA ALA A 228 13.14 1.98 16.49
C ALA A 228 14.35 1.70 17.38
N PRO A 229 15.36 2.61 17.43
CA PRO A 229 16.46 2.46 18.37
C PRO A 229 15.88 2.34 19.78
N GLN A 230 16.26 1.27 20.49
CA GLN A 230 15.87 1.09 21.89
C GLN A 230 16.54 2.20 22.69
N CYS A 231 15.75 3.16 23.21
CA CYS A 231 16.26 4.16 24.11
C CYS A 231 16.49 3.49 25.47
N HIS A 232 17.73 3.07 25.75
CA HIS A 232 18.09 2.65 27.10
C HIS A 232 18.08 3.90 28.00
N PRO A 233 17.35 3.90 29.13
CA PRO A 233 17.42 5.01 30.06
C PRO A 233 18.86 5.16 30.54
N ALA A 234 19.36 6.39 30.49
CA ALA A 234 20.69 6.72 30.97
C ALA A 234 20.83 6.25 32.43
N ALA A 235 21.82 5.41 32.69
CA ALA A 235 22.13 4.96 34.03
C ALA A 235 22.41 6.18 34.91
N SER A 236 21.56 6.37 35.92
CA SER A 236 21.72 7.40 36.93
C SER A 236 23.02 7.13 37.67
N SER A 237 23.98 8.06 37.58
CA SER A 237 25.21 8.06 38.37
C SER A 237 24.98 8.78 39.69
#